data_AF-A0A7X7FNJ7-F1
#
_entry.id   AF-A0A7X7FNJ7-F1
#
_cell.length_a   1.000
_cell.length_b   1.000
_cell.length_c   1.000
_cell.angle_alpha   90.00
_cell.angle_beta   90.00
_cell.angle_gamma   90.00
#
_symmetry.space_group_name_H-M   'P 1'
#
loop_
_entity.id
_entity.type
_entity.pdbx_description
1 polymer ?
#
loop_
_entity_poly.entity_id
_entity_poly.type
_entity_poly.pdbx_seq_one_letter_code
_entity_poly.pdbx_strand_id
1 'polypeptide(L)'
;MRPALAIPLVMILGLTGCLKRDDGPQAKLISADAKDLASTLVTANLREPIVEGTNLVWCATFPLAWNEMLDVIGMDVQFTDMAEQPAAVLALNDRLVTEDDLDDASYVAMAGLLQDGIVEQIQQAMGDKFPDVTPNLPVPAGADPQSIVAYSYLFKNLLFPKPFERLDDPLNFDGEEILCFGLSGKSDADSDLLSQVSILDYVSDDDFVIELKTRSEADQVILAKVQPQATLEATIENVLTREPEWSLVSFNDSDVLKVPMMNFDVRRSFDELTAHPFPAVGLEADEYYIDTALQSIRFELNEAGVRLESEAFILFPPLRPRPGRGTWSSISPSCC
;
A
#
# COMPACT_ATOMS: atom_id res chain seq x y z
N MET A 1 37.34 -10.34 -20.26
CA MET A 1 37.18 -9.80 -21.63
C MET A 1 35.78 -9.25 -21.75
N ARG A 2 35.63 -7.92 -21.93
CA ARG A 2 34.42 -7.32 -22.50
C ARG A 2 34.41 -7.55 -24.01
N PRO A 3 33.22 -7.60 -24.62
CA PRO A 3 32.77 -6.51 -25.48
C PRO A 3 31.41 -6.00 -24.97
N ALA A 4 31.12 -4.73 -24.71
CA ALA A 4 31.25 -3.49 -25.49
C ALA A 4 30.48 -3.50 -26.83
N LEU A 5 29.26 -2.94 -26.74
CA LEU A 5 28.58 -2.03 -27.69
C LEU A 5 28.16 -2.54 -29.08
N ALA A 6 26.85 -2.50 -29.32
CA ALA A 6 26.27 -1.93 -30.54
C ALA A 6 24.87 -1.36 -30.26
N ILE A 7 24.82 -0.04 -30.07
CA ILE A 7 23.64 0.80 -30.32
C ILE A 7 23.59 1.03 -31.84
N PRO A 8 22.40 1.02 -32.45
CA PRO A 8 22.03 2.19 -33.24
C PRO A 8 20.64 2.71 -32.84
N LEU A 9 20.67 3.95 -32.37
CA LEU A 9 19.56 4.89 -32.29
C LEU A 9 19.27 5.39 -33.73
N VAL A 10 18.04 5.25 -34.22
CA VAL A 10 17.46 6.21 -35.19
C VAL A 10 15.97 6.40 -34.90
N MET A 11 15.63 7.68 -34.71
CA MET A 11 14.33 8.27 -34.38
C MET A 11 13.41 8.45 -35.59
N ILE A 12 12.11 8.25 -35.32
CA ILE A 12 10.92 9.06 -35.64
C ILE A 12 10.57 9.36 -37.11
N LEU A 13 9.41 8.81 -37.51
CA LEU A 13 8.31 9.50 -38.21
C LEU A 13 7.03 8.94 -37.53
N GLY A 14 6.23 9.71 -36.81
CA GLY A 14 5.51 10.85 -37.36
C GLY A 14 4.15 10.40 -37.91
N LEU A 15 3.31 9.81 -37.08
CA LEU A 15 1.86 9.83 -37.29
C LEU A 15 1.23 10.41 -36.02
N THR A 16 1.04 11.72 -36.05
CA THR A 16 -0.05 12.41 -35.38
C THR A 16 -1.37 11.80 -35.84
N GLY A 17 -1.71 10.65 -35.29
CA GLY A 17 -3.07 10.21 -35.16
C GLY A 17 -3.50 10.57 -33.75
N CYS A 18 -4.13 11.73 -33.58
CA CYS A 18 -5.15 11.86 -32.55
C CYS A 18 -6.26 10.87 -32.91
N LEU A 19 -6.04 9.58 -32.65
CA LEU A 19 -7.13 8.69 -32.33
C LEU A 19 -7.64 9.25 -31.01
N LYS A 20 -8.72 10.03 -31.08
CA LYS A 20 -9.60 10.19 -29.93
C LYS A 20 -9.89 8.78 -29.47
N ARG A 21 -9.21 8.36 -28.42
CA ARG A 21 -9.65 7.21 -27.63
C ARG A 21 -11.04 7.63 -27.20
N ASP A 22 -12.03 6.82 -27.55
CA ASP A 22 -13.36 7.01 -27.02
C ASP A 22 -13.23 6.65 -25.54
N ASP A 23 -12.91 7.66 -24.73
CA ASP A 23 -12.83 7.54 -23.29
C ASP A 23 -14.28 7.41 -22.83
N GLY A 24 -14.86 6.22 -23.01
CA GLY A 24 -16.16 5.87 -22.47
C GLY A 24 -16.22 6.18 -20.96
N PRO A 25 -17.36 5.97 -20.30
CA PRO A 25 -17.48 6.25 -18.87
C PRO A 25 -16.32 5.60 -18.09
N GLN A 26 -15.56 6.43 -17.37
CA GLN A 26 -14.47 5.99 -16.51
C GLN A 26 -15.02 5.76 -15.11
N ALA A 27 -14.44 4.81 -14.36
CA ALA A 27 -14.70 4.72 -12.93
C ALA A 27 -14.37 6.08 -12.30
N LYS A 28 -15.38 6.68 -11.66
CA LYS A 28 -15.23 7.97 -11.00
C LYS A 28 -14.20 7.86 -9.89
N LEU A 29 -13.24 8.78 -9.87
CA LEU A 29 -12.28 8.88 -8.76
C LEU A 29 -13.03 9.13 -7.45
N ILE A 30 -12.86 8.22 -6.49
CA ILE A 30 -13.26 8.40 -5.10
C ILE A 30 -12.06 8.94 -4.33
N SER A 31 -12.06 10.23 -3.98
CA SER A 31 -11.06 10.79 -3.07
C SER A 31 -11.70 11.04 -1.72
N ALA A 32 -11.13 10.46 -0.65
CA ALA A 32 -11.69 10.52 0.69
C ALA A 32 -10.61 10.41 1.77
N ASP A 33 -10.90 10.98 2.94
CA ASP A 33 -10.29 10.56 4.19
C ASP A 33 -11.00 9.27 4.63
N ALA A 34 -10.23 8.26 5.03
CA ALA A 34 -10.75 6.95 5.43
C ALA A 34 -11.74 7.06 6.59
N LYS A 35 -11.62 8.07 7.47
CA LYS A 35 -12.59 8.26 8.57
C LYS A 35 -14.00 8.66 8.09
N ASP A 36 -14.11 9.16 6.86
CA ASP A 36 -15.37 9.58 6.25
C ASP A 36 -16.05 8.42 5.47
N LEU A 37 -15.37 7.27 5.35
CA LEU A 37 -15.90 6.09 4.65
C LEU A 37 -16.66 5.18 5.64
N ALA A 38 -17.99 5.16 5.51
CA ALA A 38 -18.86 4.45 6.46
C ALA A 38 -18.69 2.92 6.48
N SER A 39 -18.27 2.32 5.37
CA SER A 39 -18.20 0.87 5.17
C SER A 39 -16.84 0.41 4.62
N THR A 40 -15.79 1.21 4.75
CA THR A 40 -14.45 0.85 4.29
C THR A 40 -13.44 1.13 5.38
N LEU A 41 -12.69 0.10 5.76
CA LEU A 41 -11.59 0.19 6.71
C LEU A 41 -10.26 0.21 5.93
N VAL A 42 -9.41 1.17 6.22
CA VAL A 42 -8.01 1.18 5.76
C VAL A 42 -7.16 0.74 6.95
N THR A 43 -6.47 -0.39 6.82
CA THR A 43 -5.68 -0.99 7.89
C THR A 43 -4.19 -0.97 7.58
N ALA A 44 -3.36 -0.96 8.64
CA ALA A 44 -1.91 -0.99 8.57
C ALA A 44 -1.33 -2.43 8.54
N ASN A 45 -2.13 -3.46 8.83
CA ASN A 45 -1.62 -4.82 9.03
C ASN A 45 -2.53 -5.87 8.38
N LEU A 46 -1.97 -7.06 8.08
CA LEU A 46 -2.69 -8.15 7.44
C LEU A 46 -3.61 -8.92 8.41
N ARG A 47 -3.46 -8.75 9.73
CA ARG A 47 -4.26 -9.46 10.74
C ARG A 47 -5.56 -8.75 11.10
N GLU A 48 -5.89 -7.68 10.40
CA GLU A 48 -7.19 -7.05 10.54
C GLU A 48 -8.30 -8.05 10.22
N PRO A 49 -9.30 -8.20 11.12
CA PRO A 49 -10.43 -9.06 10.84
C PRO A 49 -11.24 -8.60 9.63
N ILE A 50 -11.68 -9.54 8.80
CA ILE A 50 -12.63 -9.25 7.73
C ILE A 50 -14.04 -9.29 8.31
N VAL A 51 -14.74 -8.14 8.28
CA VAL A 51 -16.10 -8.00 8.80
C VAL A 51 -17.09 -7.95 7.63
N GLU A 52 -18.11 -8.81 7.67
CA GLU A 52 -19.17 -8.86 6.67
C GLU A 52 -19.83 -7.48 6.49
N GLY A 53 -20.06 -7.08 5.23
CA GLY A 53 -20.64 -5.78 4.89
C GLY A 53 -19.65 -4.61 4.92
N THR A 54 -18.35 -4.86 5.10
CA THR A 54 -17.30 -3.84 5.03
C THR A 54 -16.25 -4.19 3.98
N ASN A 55 -15.65 -3.16 3.39
CA ASN A 55 -14.46 -3.28 2.55
C ASN A 55 -13.22 -3.11 3.42
N LEU A 56 -12.16 -3.85 3.07
CA LEU A 56 -10.85 -3.70 3.69
C LEU A 56 -9.83 -3.27 2.63
N VAL A 57 -9.08 -2.21 2.92
CA VAL A 57 -8.00 -1.71 2.06
C VAL A 57 -6.70 -1.76 2.87
N TRP A 58 -5.67 -2.36 2.28
CA TRP A 58 -4.36 -2.50 2.89
C TRP A 58 -3.27 -2.29 1.83
N CYS A 59 -2.13 -1.77 2.24
CA CYS A 59 -0.94 -1.67 1.42
C CYS A 59 0.32 -1.80 2.28
N ALA A 60 1.38 -2.39 1.70
CA ALA A 60 2.63 -2.74 2.37
C ALA A 60 3.44 -1.54 2.89
N THR A 61 3.16 -0.32 2.46
CA THR A 61 3.95 0.86 2.84
C THR A 61 3.96 1.07 4.35
N PHE A 62 2.83 1.04 5.03
CA PHE A 62 2.81 1.25 6.48
C PHE A 62 3.67 0.24 7.27
N PRO A 63 3.53 -1.09 7.08
CA PRO A 63 4.40 -2.05 7.77
C PRO A 63 5.87 -1.94 7.37
N LEU A 64 6.20 -1.57 6.12
CA LEU A 64 7.60 -1.33 5.74
C LEU A 64 8.21 -0.14 6.49
N ALA A 65 7.51 0.99 6.59
CA ALA A 65 7.97 2.12 7.39
C ALA A 65 8.09 1.74 8.88
N TRP A 66 7.16 0.93 9.39
CA TRP A 66 7.23 0.41 10.76
C TRP A 66 8.48 -0.44 10.99
N ASN A 67 8.80 -1.37 10.08
CA ASN A 67 9.97 -2.24 10.19
C ASN A 67 11.28 -1.44 10.25
N GLU A 68 11.43 -0.46 9.36
CA GLU A 68 12.58 0.46 9.35
C GLU A 68 12.73 1.18 10.70
N MET A 69 11.62 1.63 11.29
CA MET A 69 11.64 2.24 12.62
C MET A 69 12.09 1.25 13.70
N LEU A 70 11.58 0.01 13.68
CA LEU A 70 12.00 -1.01 14.64
C LEU A 70 13.51 -1.26 14.58
N ASP A 71 14.13 -1.16 13.41
CA ASP A 71 15.58 -1.30 13.25
C ASP A 71 16.35 -0.10 13.82
N VAL A 72 15.81 1.12 13.74
CA VAL A 72 16.36 2.32 14.40
C VAL A 72 16.27 2.21 15.92
N ILE A 73 15.15 1.69 16.44
CA ILE A 73 14.85 1.61 17.87
C ILE A 73 15.50 0.38 18.53
N GLY A 74 15.78 -0.66 17.74
CA GLY A 74 16.47 -1.87 18.17
C GLY A 74 15.60 -2.84 18.99
N MET A 75 14.28 -2.63 19.04
CA MET A 75 13.33 -3.49 19.72
C MET A 75 11.90 -3.32 19.21
N ASP A 76 11.04 -4.28 19.54
CA ASP A 76 9.59 -4.21 19.29
C ASP A 76 8.94 -3.09 20.11
N VAL A 77 7.95 -2.41 19.51
CA VAL A 77 7.16 -1.41 20.22
C VAL A 77 6.28 -2.09 21.28
N GLN A 78 6.40 -1.63 22.52
CA GLN A 78 5.51 -1.99 23.62
C GLN A 78 5.12 -0.73 24.37
N PHE A 79 3.85 -0.36 24.32
CA PHE A 79 3.34 0.81 25.03
C PHE A 79 3.41 0.60 26.54
N THR A 80 4.06 1.54 27.24
CA THR A 80 4.35 1.43 28.68
C THR A 80 3.16 1.83 29.56
N ASP A 81 2.16 2.49 28.99
CA ASP A 81 0.93 2.92 29.64
C ASP A 81 -0.25 1.93 29.46
N MET A 82 -0.04 0.82 28.75
CA MET A 82 -1.05 -0.20 28.49
C MET A 82 -0.67 -1.57 29.07
N ALA A 83 -1.61 -2.19 29.78
CA ALA A 83 -1.44 -3.57 30.26
C ALA A 83 -1.54 -4.61 29.13
N GLU A 84 -2.39 -4.35 28.14
CA GLU A 84 -2.56 -5.18 26.94
C GLU A 84 -2.27 -4.33 25.71
N GLN A 85 -1.43 -4.84 24.81
CA GLN A 85 -1.01 -4.12 23.61
C GLN A 85 -2.11 -4.17 22.53
N PRO A 86 -2.34 -3.09 21.76
CA PRO A 86 -3.28 -3.12 20.64
C PRO A 86 -2.91 -4.20 19.63
N ALA A 87 -3.92 -4.90 19.09
CA ALA A 87 -3.71 -5.98 18.12
C ALA A 87 -2.91 -5.52 16.89
N ALA A 88 -3.13 -4.28 16.44
CA ALA A 88 -2.37 -3.70 15.33
C ALA A 88 -0.88 -3.56 15.64
N VAL A 89 -0.50 -3.16 16.85
CA VAL A 89 0.91 -3.05 17.27
C VAL A 89 1.57 -4.43 17.28
N LEU A 90 0.89 -5.42 17.85
CA LEU A 90 1.39 -6.80 17.86
C LEU A 90 1.56 -7.34 16.43
N ALA A 91 0.60 -7.10 15.54
CA ALA A 91 0.66 -7.53 14.15
C ALA A 91 1.77 -6.83 13.35
N LEU A 92 2.04 -5.55 13.63
CA LEU A 92 3.13 -4.80 12.99
C LEU A 92 4.51 -5.26 13.49
N ASN A 93 4.65 -5.57 14.78
CA ASN A 93 5.91 -6.09 15.34
C ASN A 93 6.31 -7.47 14.78
N ASP A 94 5.34 -8.28 14.33
CA ASP A 94 5.61 -9.60 13.74
C ASP A 94 6.29 -9.53 12.36
N ARG A 95 6.39 -8.34 11.74
CA ARG A 95 7.05 -8.09 10.45
C ARG A 95 6.61 -9.06 9.33
N LEU A 96 5.30 -9.29 9.22
CA LEU A 96 4.72 -10.22 8.23
C LEU A 96 4.99 -9.82 6.76
N VAL A 97 5.37 -8.57 6.52
CA VAL A 97 5.75 -8.06 5.22
C VAL A 97 7.10 -7.40 5.36
N THR A 98 8.02 -7.72 4.47
CA THR A 98 9.41 -7.29 4.46
C THR A 98 9.83 -6.83 3.08
N GLU A 99 11.07 -6.37 2.94
CA GLU A 99 11.65 -6.02 1.64
C GLU A 99 11.70 -7.21 0.67
N ASP A 100 11.78 -8.44 1.17
CA ASP A 100 11.83 -9.64 0.32
C ASP A 100 10.52 -9.89 -0.44
N ASP A 101 9.41 -9.26 -0.03
CA ASP A 101 8.10 -9.37 -0.66
C ASP A 101 7.90 -8.40 -1.84
N LEU A 102 8.86 -7.50 -2.08
CA LEU A 102 8.81 -6.49 -3.13
C LEU A 102 10.12 -6.45 -3.92
N ASP A 103 10.07 -6.11 -5.20
CA ASP A 103 11.30 -5.79 -5.93
C ASP A 103 11.83 -4.41 -5.51
N ASP A 104 13.15 -4.32 -5.34
CA ASP A 104 13.84 -3.07 -4.95
C ASP A 104 13.45 -1.88 -5.86
N ALA A 105 13.23 -2.08 -7.16
CA ALA A 105 12.93 -0.97 -8.06
C ALA A 105 11.58 -0.27 -7.77
N SER A 106 10.69 -0.89 -6.99
CA SER A 106 9.30 -0.44 -6.86
C SER A 106 8.99 0.31 -5.56
N TYR A 107 9.93 0.36 -4.61
CA TYR A 107 9.68 1.04 -3.34
C TYR A 107 10.89 1.78 -2.78
N VAL A 108 10.64 2.70 -1.85
CA VAL A 108 11.61 3.25 -0.91
C VAL A 108 11.06 2.98 0.48
N ALA A 109 11.88 2.49 1.41
CA ALA A 109 11.56 2.42 2.83
C ALA A 109 12.82 2.82 3.61
N MET A 110 12.69 3.77 4.54
CA MET A 110 13.80 4.28 5.32
C MET A 110 13.31 4.81 6.67
N ALA A 111 14.13 4.67 7.71
CA ALA A 111 13.95 5.40 8.96
C ALA A 111 15.27 5.92 9.53
N GLY A 112 15.18 6.94 10.37
CA GLY A 112 16.34 7.54 11.01
C GLY A 112 16.00 8.79 11.82
N LEU A 113 17.01 9.36 12.49
CA LEU A 113 16.85 10.57 13.30
C LEU A 113 16.89 11.83 12.44
N LEU A 114 16.13 12.86 12.84
CA LEU A 114 16.17 14.17 12.19
C LEU A 114 17.58 14.80 12.20
N GLN A 115 18.31 14.69 13.31
CA GLN A 115 19.67 15.22 13.43
C GLN A 115 20.68 14.55 12.49
N ASP A 116 20.38 13.34 12.01
CA ASP A 116 21.22 12.58 11.08
C ASP A 116 20.82 12.81 9.62
N GLY A 117 19.89 13.74 9.36
CA GLY A 117 19.50 14.14 8.02
C GLY A 117 18.62 13.12 7.29
N ILE A 118 17.79 12.36 8.03
CA ILE A 118 16.88 11.37 7.44
C ILE A 118 15.94 11.98 6.38
N VAL A 119 15.51 13.23 6.56
CA VAL A 119 14.62 13.92 5.62
C VAL A 119 15.31 14.11 4.26
N GLU A 120 16.55 14.58 4.27
CA GLU A 120 17.37 14.74 3.07
C GLU A 120 17.66 13.39 2.40
N GLN A 121 17.91 12.35 3.19
CA GLN A 121 18.14 10.98 2.69
C GLN A 121 16.90 10.43 1.98
N ILE A 122 15.70 10.58 2.57
CA ILE A 122 14.44 10.18 1.94
C ILE A 122 14.21 10.96 0.64
N GLN A 123 14.39 12.28 0.67
CA GLN A 123 14.24 13.13 -0.53
C GLN A 123 15.20 12.72 -1.66
N GLN A 124 16.44 12.37 -1.32
CA GLN A 124 17.41 11.88 -2.27
C GLN A 124 17.00 10.52 -2.85
N ALA A 125 16.66 9.54 -2.00
CA ALA A 125 16.23 8.22 -2.45
C ALA A 125 14.99 8.29 -3.36
N MET A 126 14.02 9.15 -3.00
CA MET A 126 12.85 9.43 -3.81
C MET A 126 13.20 10.13 -5.12
N GLY A 127 14.10 11.12 -5.11
CA GLY A 127 14.54 11.78 -6.35
C GLY A 127 15.29 10.84 -7.30
N ASP A 128 16.04 9.88 -6.76
CA ASP A 128 16.81 8.90 -7.53
C ASP A 128 15.89 7.81 -8.13
N LYS A 129 14.93 7.28 -7.35
CA LYS A 129 14.05 6.16 -7.76
C LYS A 129 12.74 6.63 -8.43
N PHE A 130 12.20 7.77 -7.99
CA PHE A 130 10.91 8.35 -8.42
C PHE A 130 11.02 9.87 -8.66
N PRO A 131 11.77 10.31 -9.69
CA PRO A 131 12.11 11.73 -9.89
C PRO A 131 10.91 12.67 -10.11
N ASP A 132 9.76 12.13 -10.52
CA ASP A 132 8.53 12.89 -10.75
C ASP A 132 7.62 12.98 -9.51
N VAL A 133 8.05 12.40 -8.39
CA VAL A 133 7.27 12.31 -7.14
C VAL A 133 7.96 13.15 -6.07
N THR A 134 7.19 14.00 -5.40
CA THR A 134 7.66 14.74 -4.23
C THR A 134 7.12 14.05 -2.98
N PRO A 135 7.99 13.53 -2.08
CA PRO A 135 7.52 12.85 -0.88
C PRO A 135 6.83 13.82 0.07
N ASN A 136 5.71 13.40 0.65
CA ASN A 136 4.99 14.13 1.69
C ASN A 136 5.60 13.83 3.06
N LEU A 137 6.43 14.76 3.54
CA LEU A 137 7.12 14.65 4.83
C LEU A 137 6.65 15.78 5.77
N PRO A 138 5.49 15.63 6.46
CA PRO A 138 4.91 16.67 7.30
C PRO A 138 5.62 16.80 8.65
N VAL A 139 6.95 16.96 8.63
CA VAL A 139 7.77 17.19 9.83
C VAL A 139 7.51 18.62 10.34
N PRO A 140 7.09 18.80 11.61
CA PRO A 140 6.84 20.13 12.16
C PRO A 140 8.09 21.02 12.17
N ALA A 141 7.91 22.32 11.91
CA ALA A 141 8.99 23.29 12.05
C ALA A 141 9.49 23.34 13.51
N GLY A 142 10.79 23.14 13.72
CA GLY A 142 11.38 23.08 15.06
C GLY A 142 11.12 21.76 15.79
N ALA A 143 10.78 20.69 15.06
CA ALA A 143 10.75 19.33 15.60
C ALA A 143 12.08 18.99 16.33
N ASP A 144 11.97 18.15 17.34
CA ASP A 144 13.11 17.69 18.12
C ASP A 144 14.14 17.00 17.22
N PRO A 145 15.43 17.40 17.23
CA PRO A 145 16.45 16.73 16.43
C PRO A 145 16.58 15.22 16.71
N GLN A 146 16.13 14.76 17.87
CA GLN A 146 16.13 13.33 18.23
C GLN A 146 14.86 12.60 17.83
N SER A 147 13.91 13.26 17.17
CA SER A 147 12.74 12.59 16.59
C SER A 147 13.19 11.63 15.50
N ILE A 148 12.55 10.46 15.48
CA ILE A 148 12.69 9.48 14.41
C ILE A 148 11.62 9.78 13.36
N VAL A 149 12.03 9.77 12.10
CA VAL A 149 11.10 9.71 10.96
C VAL A 149 11.24 8.33 10.35
N ALA A 150 10.10 7.71 10.07
CA ALA A 150 10.01 6.52 9.25
C ALA A 150 9.11 6.78 8.07
N TYR A 151 9.54 6.34 6.90
CA TYR A 151 8.91 6.65 5.64
C TYR A 151 8.96 5.44 4.72
N SER A 152 7.90 5.29 3.94
CA SER A 152 7.93 4.39 2.80
C SER A 152 7.04 4.89 1.66
N TYR A 153 7.41 4.49 0.46
CA TYR A 153 6.70 4.78 -0.78
C TYR A 153 6.75 3.54 -1.66
N LEU A 154 5.63 3.19 -2.29
CA LEU A 154 5.50 2.07 -3.22
C LEU A 154 4.80 2.56 -4.49
N PHE A 155 5.37 2.24 -5.64
CA PHE A 155 4.76 2.53 -6.93
C PHE A 155 4.86 1.35 -7.89
N LYS A 156 3.70 0.96 -8.43
CA LYS A 156 3.55 -0.04 -9.49
C LYS A 156 2.59 0.46 -10.56
N ASN A 157 2.97 0.28 -11.82
CA ASN A 157 2.11 0.56 -12.98
C ASN A 157 2.16 -0.64 -13.94
N LEU A 158 1.25 -1.57 -13.72
CA LEU A 158 1.20 -2.87 -14.37
C LEU A 158 0.20 -2.81 -15.53
N LEU A 159 0.70 -2.49 -16.72
CA LEU A 159 -0.13 -2.47 -17.93
C LEU A 159 -0.35 -3.90 -18.43
N PHE A 160 -1.57 -4.20 -18.87
CA PHE A 160 -1.84 -5.43 -19.61
C PHE A 160 -1.18 -5.38 -21.01
N PRO A 161 -0.79 -6.52 -21.59
CA PRO A 161 -0.25 -6.58 -22.95
C PRO A 161 -1.17 -5.87 -23.94
N LYS A 162 -2.46 -6.26 -23.92
CA LYS A 162 -3.54 -5.63 -24.66
C LYS A 162 -4.64 -5.16 -23.69
N PRO A 163 -5.17 -3.94 -23.84
CA PRO A 163 -6.31 -3.50 -23.03
C PRO A 163 -7.53 -4.39 -23.26
N PHE A 164 -8.21 -4.76 -22.17
CA PHE A 164 -9.47 -5.50 -22.21
C PHE A 164 -10.61 -4.65 -22.79
N GLU A 165 -11.75 -5.29 -23.04
CA GLU A 165 -12.97 -4.61 -23.44
C GLU A 165 -13.67 -4.04 -22.20
N ARG A 166 -14.22 -2.83 -22.32
CA ARG A 166 -15.23 -2.37 -21.37
C ARG A 166 -16.54 -3.06 -21.67
N LEU A 167 -17.23 -3.49 -20.63
CA LEU A 167 -18.46 -4.26 -20.76
C LEU A 167 -19.67 -3.34 -20.57
N ASP A 168 -20.61 -3.40 -21.51
CA ASP A 168 -21.88 -2.65 -21.43
C ASP A 168 -22.84 -3.23 -20.37
N ASP A 169 -22.59 -4.47 -19.94
CA ASP A 169 -23.41 -5.19 -18.96
C ASP A 169 -22.73 -5.15 -17.56
N PRO A 170 -23.18 -4.28 -16.65
CA PRO A 170 -22.50 -4.03 -15.38
C PRO A 170 -22.55 -5.25 -14.44
N LEU A 171 -21.71 -5.22 -13.41
CA LEU A 171 -21.90 -6.07 -12.23
C LEU A 171 -22.81 -5.36 -11.23
N ASN A 172 -23.66 -6.11 -10.54
CA ASN A 172 -24.50 -5.58 -9.48
C ASN A 172 -23.89 -5.92 -8.12
N PHE A 173 -23.62 -4.89 -7.32
CA PHE A 173 -23.15 -5.01 -5.94
C PHE A 173 -24.15 -4.32 -5.02
N ASP A 174 -24.89 -5.11 -4.24
CA ASP A 174 -25.91 -4.61 -3.29
C ASP A 174 -26.90 -3.59 -3.90
N GLY A 175 -27.33 -3.85 -5.15
CA GLY A 175 -28.26 -2.99 -5.88
C GLY A 175 -27.59 -1.89 -6.71
N GLU A 176 -26.29 -1.64 -6.55
CA GLU A 176 -25.53 -0.67 -7.33
C GLU A 176 -24.90 -1.30 -8.57
N GLU A 177 -25.03 -0.65 -9.72
CA GLU A 177 -24.40 -1.07 -10.97
C GLU A 177 -22.97 -0.52 -11.07
N ILE A 178 -22.00 -1.42 -11.19
CA ILE A 178 -20.58 -1.09 -11.24
C ILE A 178 -20.04 -1.35 -12.65
N LEU A 179 -19.32 -0.35 -13.17
CA LEU A 179 -18.63 -0.46 -14.46
C LEU A 179 -17.59 -1.58 -14.42
N CYS A 180 -17.54 -2.35 -15.49
CA CYS A 180 -16.67 -3.52 -15.59
C CYS A 180 -15.89 -3.54 -16.89
N PHE A 181 -14.75 -4.20 -16.87
CA PHE A 181 -14.02 -4.63 -18.06
C PHE A 181 -13.82 -6.14 -18.04
N GLY A 182 -13.38 -6.70 -19.16
CA GLY A 182 -12.98 -8.11 -19.25
C GLY A 182 -13.32 -8.71 -20.60
N LEU A 183 -13.98 -9.88 -20.56
CA LEU A 183 -14.32 -10.70 -21.72
C LEU A 183 -15.81 -11.04 -21.66
N SER A 184 -16.56 -10.65 -22.68
CA SER A 184 -18.03 -10.77 -22.69
C SER A 184 -18.55 -12.18 -22.99
N GLY A 185 -17.72 -13.06 -23.58
CA GLY A 185 -18.11 -14.39 -24.07
C GLY A 185 -19.12 -14.38 -25.23
N LYS A 186 -19.35 -13.22 -25.87
CA LYS A 186 -20.40 -13.02 -26.91
C LYS A 186 -19.86 -12.88 -28.33
N SER A 187 -18.54 -12.88 -28.51
CA SER A 187 -17.85 -12.74 -29.80
C SER A 187 -16.67 -13.70 -29.87
N ASP A 188 -16.15 -13.95 -31.08
CA ASP A 188 -14.83 -14.57 -31.27
C ASP A 188 -13.78 -13.66 -30.62
N ALA A 189 -13.58 -13.84 -29.31
CA ALA A 189 -12.67 -13.01 -28.53
C ALA A 189 -11.27 -13.14 -29.12
N ASP A 190 -10.55 -12.02 -29.16
CA ASP A 190 -9.20 -12.00 -29.70
C ASP A 190 -8.32 -12.99 -28.91
N SER A 191 -7.64 -13.89 -29.63
CA SER A 191 -6.77 -14.90 -29.02
C SER A 191 -5.71 -14.30 -28.10
N ASP A 192 -5.25 -13.07 -28.39
CA ASP A 192 -4.29 -12.37 -27.56
C ASP A 192 -4.91 -11.99 -26.20
N LEU A 193 -6.17 -11.56 -26.17
CA LEU A 193 -6.90 -11.23 -24.94
C LEU A 193 -7.19 -12.48 -24.09
N LEU A 194 -7.50 -13.62 -24.74
CA LEU A 194 -7.66 -14.89 -24.04
C LEU A 194 -6.34 -15.35 -23.41
N SER A 195 -5.22 -15.20 -24.12
CA SER A 195 -3.90 -15.69 -23.67
C SER A 195 -3.30 -14.93 -22.47
N GLN A 196 -3.77 -13.70 -22.22
CA GLN A 196 -3.37 -12.88 -21.06
C GLN A 196 -4.21 -13.15 -19.80
N VAL A 197 -5.15 -14.10 -19.86
CA VAL A 197 -5.88 -14.59 -18.69
C VAL A 197 -5.51 -16.05 -18.45
N SER A 198 -5.03 -16.36 -17.26
CA SER A 198 -4.84 -17.73 -16.81
C SER A 198 -5.87 -18.03 -15.72
N ILE A 199 -6.63 -19.11 -15.86
CA ILE A 199 -7.35 -19.67 -14.72
C ILE A 199 -6.31 -20.44 -13.92
N LEU A 200 -6.12 -20.08 -12.64
CA LEU A 200 -5.17 -20.77 -11.78
C LEU A 200 -5.90 -21.86 -11.00
N ASP A 201 -7.02 -21.52 -10.38
CA ASP A 201 -7.89 -22.45 -9.64
C ASP A 201 -9.36 -22.13 -9.92
N TYR A 202 -10.19 -23.16 -10.08
CA TYR A 202 -11.63 -23.00 -10.33
C TYR A 202 -12.43 -24.08 -9.63
N VAL A 203 -13.10 -23.71 -8.54
CA VAL A 203 -14.01 -24.58 -7.79
C VAL A 203 -15.46 -24.31 -8.22
N SER A 204 -15.84 -23.04 -8.38
CA SER A 204 -17.16 -22.61 -8.83
C SER A 204 -17.17 -21.14 -9.28
N ASP A 205 -18.30 -20.65 -9.81
CA ASP A 205 -18.51 -19.24 -10.17
C ASP A 205 -18.35 -18.26 -8.99
N ASP A 206 -18.33 -18.76 -7.75
CA ASP A 206 -18.14 -18.00 -6.51
C ASP A 206 -16.86 -18.39 -5.75
N ASP A 207 -16.02 -19.27 -6.32
CA ASP A 207 -14.75 -19.69 -5.73
C ASP A 207 -13.73 -20.03 -6.84
N PHE A 208 -12.90 -19.04 -7.18
CA PHE A 208 -11.87 -19.17 -8.22
C PHE A 208 -10.73 -18.16 -8.02
N VAL A 209 -9.58 -18.47 -8.64
CA VAL A 209 -8.39 -17.64 -8.70
C VAL A 209 -7.92 -17.54 -10.14
N ILE A 210 -7.72 -16.32 -10.63
CA ILE A 210 -7.20 -16.06 -11.96
C ILE A 210 -5.98 -15.14 -11.90
N GLU A 211 -5.12 -15.27 -12.91
CA GLU A 211 -4.03 -14.36 -13.21
C GLU A 211 -4.40 -13.50 -14.43
N LEU A 212 -4.21 -12.19 -14.31
CA LEU A 212 -4.15 -11.28 -15.44
C LEU A 212 -2.69 -10.97 -15.74
N LYS A 213 -2.18 -11.50 -16.84
CA LYS A 213 -0.79 -11.28 -17.25
C LYS A 213 -0.56 -9.81 -17.56
N THR A 214 0.58 -9.31 -17.12
CA THR A 214 0.99 -7.93 -17.36
C THR A 214 2.08 -7.90 -18.43
N ARG A 215 2.51 -6.71 -18.86
CA ARG A 215 3.71 -6.54 -19.68
C ARG A 215 5.01 -6.79 -18.90
N SER A 216 4.93 -6.78 -17.57
CA SER A 216 6.04 -7.15 -16.70
C SER A 216 6.02 -8.67 -16.52
N GLU A 217 7.15 -9.31 -16.80
CA GLU A 217 7.34 -10.73 -16.50
C GLU A 217 7.72 -10.96 -15.02
N ALA A 218 8.01 -9.87 -14.27
CA ALA A 218 8.39 -9.93 -12.87
C ALA A 218 7.18 -9.75 -11.93
N ASP A 219 6.05 -9.29 -12.45
CA ASP A 219 4.86 -8.95 -11.65
C ASP A 219 3.64 -9.71 -12.14
N GLN A 220 2.86 -10.20 -11.18
CA GLN A 220 1.59 -10.88 -11.42
C GLN A 220 0.44 -10.06 -10.84
N VAL A 221 -0.70 -10.06 -11.54
CA VAL A 221 -1.96 -9.54 -11.01
C VAL A 221 -2.87 -10.74 -10.77
N ILE A 222 -3.05 -11.08 -9.50
CA ILE A 222 -3.93 -12.15 -9.07
C ILE A 222 -5.28 -11.56 -8.66
N LEU A 223 -6.36 -12.07 -9.23
CA LEU A 223 -7.72 -11.80 -8.79
C LEU A 223 -8.31 -13.08 -8.21
N ALA A 224 -8.71 -13.03 -6.95
CA ALA A 224 -9.31 -14.15 -6.24
C ALA A 224 -10.72 -13.79 -5.79
N LYS A 225 -11.70 -14.58 -6.21
CA LYS A 225 -13.05 -14.55 -5.65
C LYS A 225 -13.18 -15.79 -4.78
N VAL A 226 -13.05 -15.60 -3.46
CA VAL A 226 -13.03 -16.70 -2.48
C VAL A 226 -13.86 -16.32 -1.26
N GLN A 227 -14.25 -17.32 -0.47
CA GLN A 227 -14.83 -17.06 0.85
C GLN A 227 -13.77 -16.41 1.77
N PRO A 228 -14.04 -15.23 2.35
CA PRO A 228 -13.10 -14.57 3.23
C PRO A 228 -12.84 -15.43 4.47
N GLN A 229 -11.57 -15.49 4.88
CA GLN A 229 -11.19 -16.08 6.15
C GLN A 229 -11.29 -15.03 7.27
N ALA A 230 -10.90 -15.40 8.50
CA ALA A 230 -11.00 -14.51 9.65
C ALA A 230 -10.25 -13.19 9.48
N THR A 231 -9.09 -13.21 8.79
CA THR A 231 -8.22 -12.05 8.56
C THR A 231 -7.80 -11.95 7.09
N LEU A 232 -7.23 -10.81 6.70
CA LEU A 232 -6.64 -10.65 5.37
C LEU A 232 -5.44 -11.59 5.16
N GLU A 233 -4.58 -11.76 6.15
CA GLU A 233 -3.47 -12.73 6.18
C GLU A 233 -3.97 -14.14 5.86
N ALA A 234 -4.93 -14.65 6.63
CA ALA A 234 -5.47 -16.00 6.44
C ALA A 234 -6.16 -16.15 5.07
N THR A 235 -6.75 -15.08 4.54
CA THR A 235 -7.39 -15.10 3.22
C THR A 235 -6.34 -15.17 2.10
N ILE A 236 -5.25 -14.39 2.21
CA ILE A 236 -4.12 -14.44 1.27
C ILE A 236 -3.45 -15.82 1.33
N GLU A 237 -3.16 -16.33 2.53
CA GLU A 237 -2.60 -17.68 2.71
C GLU A 237 -3.50 -18.76 2.08
N ASN A 238 -4.82 -18.68 2.27
CA ASN A 238 -5.77 -19.60 1.65
C ASN A 238 -5.75 -19.54 0.11
N VAL A 239 -5.44 -18.39 -0.49
CA VAL A 239 -5.27 -18.27 -1.95
C VAL A 239 -3.92 -18.85 -2.38
N LEU A 240 -2.83 -18.48 -1.71
CA LEU A 240 -1.47 -18.89 -2.07
C LEU A 240 -1.23 -20.39 -1.86
N THR A 241 -1.84 -21.00 -0.83
CA THR A 241 -1.72 -22.45 -0.57
C THR A 241 -2.35 -23.32 -1.66
N ARG A 242 -3.17 -22.75 -2.54
CA ARG A 242 -3.73 -23.44 -3.72
C ARG A 242 -2.73 -23.52 -4.89
N GLU A 243 -1.58 -22.83 -4.80
CA GLU A 243 -0.54 -22.82 -5.85
C GLU A 243 -0.13 -24.21 -6.36
N PRO A 244 0.04 -25.25 -5.52
CA PRO A 244 0.40 -26.58 -5.99
C PRO A 244 -0.64 -27.21 -6.95
N GLU A 245 -1.89 -26.75 -6.88
CA GLU A 245 -2.99 -27.20 -7.72
C GLU A 245 -3.25 -26.25 -8.90
N TRP A 246 -2.48 -25.17 -9.02
CA TRP A 246 -2.65 -24.22 -10.12
C TRP A 246 -2.43 -24.90 -11.46
N SER A 247 -3.54 -25.09 -12.15
CA SER A 247 -3.56 -25.63 -13.48
C SER A 247 -3.71 -24.45 -14.41
N LEU A 248 -2.70 -24.14 -15.22
CA LEU A 248 -2.72 -23.06 -16.22
C LEU A 248 -3.71 -23.41 -17.36
N VAL A 249 -4.98 -23.53 -17.01
CA VAL A 249 -6.06 -23.75 -17.96
C VAL A 249 -6.28 -22.45 -18.70
N SER A 250 -6.18 -22.52 -20.01
CA SER A 250 -6.40 -21.36 -20.87
C SER A 250 -7.87 -20.97 -20.88
N PHE A 251 -8.13 -19.67 -20.77
CA PHE A 251 -9.44 -19.09 -21.03
C PHE A 251 -9.84 -19.38 -22.49
N ASN A 252 -11.10 -19.73 -22.73
CA ASN A 252 -11.64 -19.97 -24.06
C ASN A 252 -12.69 -18.90 -24.45
N ASP A 253 -13.16 -18.95 -25.69
CA ASP A 253 -14.07 -17.96 -26.28
C ASP A 253 -15.48 -17.95 -25.66
N SER A 254 -15.87 -19.04 -24.99
CA SER A 254 -17.15 -19.15 -24.29
C SER A 254 -17.10 -18.71 -22.82
N ASP A 255 -15.89 -18.50 -22.28
CA ASP A 255 -15.72 -18.04 -20.90
C ASP A 255 -16.04 -16.54 -20.77
N VAL A 256 -16.61 -16.16 -19.62
CA VAL A 256 -16.98 -14.77 -19.32
C VAL A 256 -16.15 -14.27 -18.15
N LEU A 257 -15.46 -13.15 -18.32
CA LEU A 257 -14.73 -12.46 -17.27
C LEU A 257 -15.30 -11.05 -17.09
N LYS A 258 -15.79 -10.74 -15.89
CA LYS A 258 -16.19 -9.40 -15.50
C LYS A 258 -15.36 -8.94 -14.30
N VAL A 259 -14.56 -7.90 -14.48
CA VAL A 259 -13.74 -7.30 -13.42
C VAL A 259 -14.27 -5.90 -13.12
N PRO A 260 -14.65 -5.60 -11.86
CA PRO A 260 -15.05 -4.25 -11.47
C PRO A 260 -13.91 -3.25 -11.69
N MET A 261 -14.24 -2.10 -12.28
CA MET A 261 -13.30 -0.99 -12.36
C MET A 261 -13.21 -0.29 -11.00
N MET A 262 -12.00 -0.08 -10.51
CA MET A 262 -11.74 0.59 -9.23
C MET A 262 -10.89 1.83 -9.45
N ASN A 263 -11.22 2.92 -8.77
CA ASN A 263 -10.49 4.18 -8.89
C ASN A 263 -10.63 5.02 -7.62
N PHE A 264 -9.65 4.94 -6.71
CA PHE A 264 -9.70 5.65 -5.43
C PHE A 264 -8.36 6.28 -5.01
N ASP A 265 -8.45 7.33 -4.21
CA ASP A 265 -7.36 8.03 -3.51
C ASP A 265 -7.79 8.23 -2.05
N VAL A 266 -7.36 7.32 -1.19
CA VAL A 266 -7.77 7.30 0.23
C VAL A 266 -6.60 7.65 1.12
N ARG A 267 -6.84 8.53 2.10
CA ARG A 267 -5.87 8.92 3.14
C ARG A 267 -6.32 8.42 4.49
N ARG A 268 -5.42 7.86 5.29
CA ARG A 268 -5.70 7.39 6.65
C ARG A 268 -4.72 8.02 7.63
N SER A 269 -5.25 8.51 8.74
CA SER A 269 -4.48 8.82 9.96
C SER A 269 -4.72 7.75 11.00
N PHE A 270 -3.65 7.18 11.55
CA PHE A 270 -3.70 6.13 12.57
C PHE A 270 -3.65 6.74 13.97
N ASP A 271 -4.63 7.60 14.27
CA ASP A 271 -4.73 8.33 15.54
C ASP A 271 -4.82 7.37 16.74
N GLU A 272 -5.37 6.17 16.54
CA GLU A 272 -5.44 5.10 17.54
C GLU A 272 -4.08 4.55 18.00
N LEU A 273 -3.00 4.81 17.25
CA LEU A 273 -1.63 4.43 17.62
C LEU A 273 -0.88 5.56 18.33
N THR A 274 -1.43 6.77 18.36
CA THR A 274 -0.72 7.98 18.80
C THR A 274 -0.71 8.18 20.31
N ALA A 275 0.21 9.01 20.80
CA ALA A 275 0.30 9.47 22.19
C ALA A 275 0.57 8.40 23.26
N HIS A 276 0.99 7.20 22.86
CA HIS A 276 1.40 6.13 23.77
C HIS A 276 2.92 6.02 23.83
N PRO A 277 3.53 6.13 25.03
CA PRO A 277 4.97 6.04 25.19
C PRO A 277 5.47 4.59 25.06
N PHE A 278 6.65 4.41 24.47
CA PHE A 278 7.33 3.12 24.38
C PHE A 278 8.86 3.32 24.47
N PRO A 279 9.61 2.32 24.96
CA PRO A 279 11.05 2.44 25.17
C PRO A 279 11.84 2.34 23.86
N ALA A 280 13.06 2.88 23.86
CA ALA A 280 14.05 2.66 22.81
C ALA A 280 15.39 2.20 23.37
N VAL A 281 16.18 1.48 22.55
CA VAL A 281 17.50 0.96 22.93
C VAL A 281 18.58 1.60 22.08
N GLY A 282 19.64 2.09 22.72
CA GLY A 282 20.80 2.63 22.01
C GLY A 282 20.63 4.04 21.44
N LEU A 283 19.50 4.70 21.72
CA LEU A 283 19.26 6.11 21.43
C LEU A 283 19.50 6.97 22.68
N GLU A 284 19.65 8.28 22.50
CA GLU A 284 19.87 9.20 23.63
C GLU A 284 18.62 9.40 24.50
N ALA A 285 17.43 9.32 23.89
CA ALA A 285 16.17 9.33 24.61
C ALA A 285 15.74 7.91 24.96
N ASP A 286 15.32 7.70 26.21
CA ASP A 286 14.92 6.38 26.71
C ASP A 286 13.52 5.96 26.23
N GLU A 287 12.64 6.93 25.94
CA GLU A 287 11.26 6.71 25.53
C GLU A 287 10.87 7.63 24.37
N TYR A 288 9.98 7.12 23.53
CA TYR A 288 9.40 7.78 22.37
C TYR A 288 7.88 7.61 22.40
N TYR A 289 7.16 8.34 21.55
CA TYR A 289 5.75 8.09 21.29
C TYR A 289 5.44 8.36 19.82
N ILE A 290 4.34 7.81 19.31
CA ILE A 290 3.87 8.10 17.95
C ILE A 290 3.12 9.43 17.99
N ASP A 291 3.62 10.43 17.28
CA ASP A 291 2.96 11.75 17.18
C ASP A 291 2.05 11.82 15.97
N THR A 292 2.55 11.35 14.83
CA THR A 292 1.85 11.37 13.55
C THR A 292 2.06 10.03 12.85
N ALA A 293 1.00 9.43 12.32
CA ALA A 293 1.04 8.19 11.55
C ALA A 293 0.03 8.28 10.40
N LEU A 294 0.53 8.37 9.17
CA LEU A 294 -0.26 8.63 7.97
C LEU A 294 0.01 7.59 6.89
N GLN A 295 -1.02 7.24 6.12
CA GLN A 295 -0.89 6.51 4.87
C GLN A 295 -1.82 7.08 3.81
N SER A 296 -1.35 7.19 2.57
CA SER A 296 -2.19 7.40 1.40
C SER A 296 -2.08 6.24 0.42
N ILE A 297 -3.20 5.88 -0.19
CA ILE A 297 -3.30 4.80 -1.18
C ILE A 297 -4.10 5.31 -2.38
N ARG A 298 -3.41 5.44 -3.51
CA ARG A 298 -3.97 5.74 -4.83
C ARG A 298 -3.97 4.45 -5.64
N PHE A 299 -5.15 3.93 -5.92
CA PHE A 299 -5.34 2.69 -6.66
C PHE A 299 -6.26 2.90 -7.86
N GLU A 300 -5.88 2.32 -9.00
CA GLU A 300 -6.70 2.25 -10.20
C GLU A 300 -6.58 0.86 -10.82
N LEU A 301 -7.71 0.21 -11.09
CA LEU A 301 -7.82 -1.00 -11.88
C LEU A 301 -8.86 -0.74 -12.98
N ASN A 302 -8.41 -0.81 -14.23
CA ASN A 302 -9.24 -0.60 -15.41
C ASN A 302 -8.83 -1.53 -16.55
N GLU A 303 -9.43 -1.36 -17.73
CA GLU A 303 -9.15 -2.21 -18.87
C GLU A 303 -7.70 -2.19 -19.36
N ALA A 304 -6.93 -1.15 -19.02
CA ALA A 304 -5.55 -0.99 -19.45
C ALA A 304 -4.54 -1.62 -18.48
N GLY A 305 -4.89 -1.79 -17.20
CA GLY A 305 -3.98 -2.31 -16.20
C GLY A 305 -4.29 -1.90 -14.77
N VAL A 306 -3.28 -2.05 -13.91
CA VAL A 306 -3.27 -1.65 -12.50
C VAL A 306 -2.28 -0.52 -12.29
N ARG A 307 -2.71 0.55 -11.63
CA ARG A 307 -1.83 1.55 -11.02
C ARG A 307 -2.01 1.50 -9.51
N LEU A 308 -0.92 1.26 -8.78
CA LEU A 308 -0.84 1.34 -7.33
C LEU A 308 0.24 2.36 -6.97
N GLU A 309 -0.14 3.33 -6.15
CA GLU A 309 0.77 4.26 -5.53
C GLU A 309 0.38 4.39 -4.07
N SER A 310 1.34 4.19 -3.16
CA SER A 310 1.10 4.37 -1.74
C SER A 310 2.29 5.03 -1.07
N GLU A 311 2.01 5.79 -0.03
CA GLU A 311 2.99 6.51 0.77
C GLU A 311 2.60 6.39 2.23
N ALA A 312 3.56 6.11 3.11
CA ALA A 312 3.38 6.11 4.55
C ALA A 312 4.44 6.98 5.24
N PHE A 313 4.02 7.72 6.26
CA PHE A 313 4.88 8.58 7.06
C PHE A 313 4.54 8.43 8.54
N ILE A 314 5.54 8.19 9.37
CA ILE A 314 5.39 8.09 10.82
C ILE A 314 6.46 8.94 11.51
N LEU A 315 6.04 9.77 12.46
CA LEU A 315 6.91 10.63 13.27
C LEU A 315 6.88 10.18 14.73
N PHE A 316 8.08 9.97 15.29
CA PHE A 316 8.26 9.54 16.68
C PHE A 316 9.16 10.52 17.43
N PRO A 317 8.60 11.52 18.12
CA PRO A 317 9.38 12.39 19.00
C PRO A 317 9.80 11.67 20.29
N PRO A 318 10.92 12.08 20.90
CA PRO A 318 11.29 11.58 22.22
C PRO A 318 10.28 12.06 23.27
N LEU A 319 9.94 11.20 24.23
CA LEU A 319 9.13 11.56 25.37
C LEU A 319 9.97 12.38 26.36
N ARG A 320 9.92 13.71 26.24
CA ARG A 320 10.57 14.58 27.22
C ARG A 320 9.70 14.73 28.47
N PRO A 321 10.28 14.62 29.69
CA PRO A 321 9.57 15.02 30.89
C PRO A 321 9.15 16.48 30.75
N ARG A 322 7.87 16.78 31.00
CA ARG A 322 7.41 18.18 31.12
C ARG A 322 8.38 18.88 32.07
N PRO A 323 9.00 20.02 31.70
CA PRO A 323 9.88 20.73 32.62
C PRO A 323 9.10 20.96 33.90
N GLY A 324 9.55 20.32 34.98
CA GLY A 324 8.86 20.35 36.26
C GLY A 324 8.56 21.79 36.61
N ARG A 325 7.31 22.09 36.99
CA ARG A 325 7.02 23.34 37.67
C ARG A 325 7.98 23.38 38.84
N GLY A 326 8.98 24.26 38.76
CA GLY A 326 9.92 24.49 39.82
C GLY A 326 9.13 24.60 41.10
N THR A 327 9.42 23.72 42.05
CA THR A 327 8.99 23.90 43.42
C THR A 327 9.48 25.28 43.82
N TRP A 328 8.55 26.25 43.90
CA TRP A 328 8.81 27.52 44.52
C TRP A 328 9.14 27.20 45.97
N SER A 329 10.44 27.09 46.26
CA SER A 329 10.94 27.06 47.63
C SER A 329 10.39 28.29 48.32
N SER A 330 9.53 28.04 49.29
CA SER A 330 8.93 29.00 50.20
C SER A 330 9.98 30.01 50.67
N ILE A 331 9.85 31.25 50.23
CA ILE A 331 10.50 32.38 50.89
C ILE A 331 9.79 32.53 52.23
N SER A 332 10.43 32.06 53.30
CA SER A 332 10.03 32.39 54.67
C SER A 332 10.19 33.90 54.88
N PRO A 333 9.16 34.61 55.38
CA PRO A 333 9.32 35.98 55.82
C PRO A 333 9.99 35.95 57.20
N SER A 334 11.29 36.19 57.25
CA SER A 334 11.97 36.54 58.49
C SER A 334 11.65 37.99 58.84
N CYS A 335 11.01 38.17 60.00
CA CYS A 335 10.87 39.42 60.73
C CYS A 335 12.18 40.22 60.77
N CYS A 336 12.08 41.53 60.52
CA CYS A 336 12.59 42.60 61.38
C CYS A 336 12.00 43.94 60.93
#